data_AF-W4PGP5-F1
#
_entry.id   AF-W4PGP5-F1
#
_cell.length_a   1.000
_cell.length_b   1.000
_cell.length_c   1.000
_cell.angle_alpha   90.00
_cell.angle_beta   90.00
_cell.angle_gamma   90.00
#
_symmetry.space_group_name_H-M   'P 1'
#
loop_
_entity.id
_entity.type
_entity.pdbx_description
1 polymer ?
#
loop_
_entity_poly.entity_id
_entity_poly.type
_entity_poly.pdbx_seq_one_letter_code
_entity_poly.pdbx_strand_id
1 'polypeptide(L)' 'MKHPLSQFGYCPKCGSADFETNDEKSKKCAGCGFVYYFNPSAATVA' A
#
# COMPACT_ATOMS: atom_id res chain seq x y z
N MET A 1 5.32 -1.07 20.72
CA MET A 1 5.61 -1.97 19.58
C MET A 1 5.03 -1.30 18.35
N LYS A 2 5.85 -0.84 17.41
CA LYS A 2 5.40 -0.01 16.27
C LYS A 2 4.75 -0.94 15.24
N HIS A 3 3.47 -0.73 14.95
CA HIS A 3 2.70 -1.60 14.07
C HIS A 3 3.37 -1.67 12.69
N PRO A 4 3.60 -2.85 12.09
CA PRO A 4 4.32 -2.99 10.82
C PRO A 4 3.63 -2.26 9.65
N LEU A 5 2.34 -1.96 9.79
CA LEU A 5 1.56 -1.16 8.84
C LEU A 5 1.50 0.35 9.13
N SER A 6 2.08 0.83 10.23
CA SER A 6 2.16 2.27 10.54
C SER A 6 3.24 3.00 9.71
N GLN A 7 3.89 2.29 8.79
CA GLN A 7 5.03 2.70 7.98
C GLN A 7 4.64 3.05 6.52
N PHE A 8 3.40 2.76 6.09
CA PHE A 8 2.96 2.89 4.70
C PHE A 8 2.27 4.24 4.40
N GLY A 9 2.86 5.34 4.87
CA GLY A 9 2.63 6.65 4.25
C GLY A 9 3.35 6.81 2.92
N TYR A 10 4.23 5.86 2.60
CA TYR A 10 5.11 5.87 1.44
C TYR A 10 4.94 4.58 0.64
N CYS A 11 5.12 4.67 -0.67
CA CYS A 11 5.02 3.53 -1.56
C CYS A 11 6.10 2.49 -1.26
N PRO A 12 5.77 1.20 -1.06
CA PRO A 12 6.78 0.16 -0.78
C PRO A 12 7.68 -0.16 -1.96
N LYS A 13 7.28 0.21 -3.18
CA LYS A 13 8.07 -0.03 -4.40
C LYS A 13 9.12 1.05 -4.65
N CYS A 14 8.80 2.31 -4.36
CA CYS A 14 9.63 3.45 -4.75
C CYS A 14 9.92 4.46 -3.63
N GLY A 15 9.34 4.29 -2.43
CA GLY A 15 9.54 5.19 -1.30
C GLY A 15 8.86 6.56 -1.40
N SER A 16 8.12 6.83 -2.48
CA SER A 16 7.38 8.10 -2.66
C SER A 16 6.28 8.27 -1.62
N ALA A 17 6.11 9.48 -1.10
CA ALA A 17 5.02 9.84 -0.18
C ALA A 17 3.65 9.88 -0.88
N ASP A 18 3.66 9.89 -2.21
CA ASP A 18 2.48 9.99 -3.08
C ASP A 18 1.70 8.68 -3.14
N PHE A 19 1.33 8.12 -1.99
CA PHE A 19 0.55 6.90 -1.86
C PHE A 19 -0.93 7.22 -1.60
N GLU A 20 -1.60 7.66 -2.65
CA GLU A 20 -2.99 8.11 -2.65
C GLU A 20 -3.97 6.94 -2.74
N THR A 21 -5.22 7.18 -2.33
CA THR A 21 -6.30 6.19 -2.45
C THR A 21 -6.77 6.15 -3.91
N ASN A 22 -6.72 4.98 -4.54
CA ASN A 22 -7.17 4.81 -5.92
C ASN A 22 -8.65 4.42 -5.99
N ASP A 23 -9.07 3.53 -5.08
CA ASP A 23 -10.46 3.12 -4.92
C ASP A 23 -10.74 2.84 -3.44
N GLU A 24 -12.00 2.54 -3.13
CA GLU A 24 -12.46 2.18 -1.78
C GLU A 24 -11.63 1.06 -1.12
N LYS A 25 -10.98 0.19 -1.91
CA LYS A 25 -10.18 -0.94 -1.43
C LYS A 25 -8.71 -0.92 -1.86
N SER A 26 -8.23 0.15 -2.48
CA SER A 26 -6.88 0.22 -3.02
C SER A 26 -6.22 1.58 -2.86
N LYS A 27 -4.89 1.56 -2.73
CA LYS A 27 -4.03 2.73 -2.82
C LYS A 27 -3.13 2.63 -4.03
N LYS A 28 -2.91 3.73 -4.74
CA LYS A 28 -1.99 3.82 -5.87
C LYS A 28 -0.91 4.83 -5.56
N CYS A 29 0.31 4.51 -5.98
CA CYS A 29 1.40 5.46 -6.00
C CYS A 29 1.34 6.32 -7.26
N ALA A 30 1.27 7.64 -7.13
CA ALA A 30 1.33 8.53 -8.30
C ALA A 30 2.73 8.55 -8.94
N GLY A 31 3.79 8.38 -8.15
CA GLY A 31 5.18 8.44 -8.64
C GLY A 31 5.62 7.23 -9.46
N CYS A 32 5.30 6.00 -9.02
CA CYS A 32 5.74 4.77 -9.70
C CYS A 32 4.59 3.88 -10.21
N GLY A 33 3.34 4.34 -10.10
CA GLY A 33 2.17 3.63 -10.60
C GLY A 33 1.81 2.35 -9.84
N PHE A 34 2.44 2.10 -8.69
CA PHE A 34 2.22 0.89 -7.90
C PHE A 34 0.84 0.90 -7.26
N VAL A 35 0.03 -0.13 -7.50
CA VAL A 35 -1.29 -0.28 -6.90
C VAL A 35 -1.25 -1.37 -5.83
N TYR A 36 -1.67 -1.02 -4.62
CA TYR A 36 -1.81 -1.93 -3.49
C TYR A 36 -3.28 -2.09 -3.16
N TYR A 37 -3.75 -3.33 -3.25
CA TYR A 37 -5.11 -3.70 -2.86
C TYR A 37 -5.08 -4.14 -1.40
N PHE A 38 -5.81 -3.42 -0.56
CA PHE A 38 -6.02 -3.84 0.82
C PHE A 38 -7.14 -4.90 0.82
N ASN A 39 -6.76 -6.15 0.58
CA ASN A 39 -7.69 -7.26 0.62
C ASN A 39 -7.63 -7.92 2.00
N PRO A 40 -8.68 -7.80 2.85
CA PRO A 40 -8.72 -8.52 4.13
C PRO A 40 -8.76 -10.05 3.96
N SER A 41 -8.97 -10.55 2.74
CA SER A 41 -9.02 -11.98 2.43
C SER A 41 -7.73 -12.56 1.82
N ALA A 42 -6.66 -11.78 1.63
CA ALA A 42 -5.45 -12.28 0.97
C ALA A 42 -4.26 -12.40 1.94
N ALA A 43 -4.18 -13.55 2.64
CA ALA A 43 -2.93 -14.07 3.18
C ALA A 43 -3.03 -15.58 3.43
N THR A 44 -3.09 -16.40 2.38
CA THR A 44 -2.64 -17.80 2.44
C THR A 44 -1.22 -17.83 1.89
N VAL A 45 -0.22 -18.11 2.74
CA VAL A 45 1.14 -18.43 2.31
C VAL A 45 1.19 -19.93 1.98
N ALA A 46 1.78 -20.29 0.85
CA ALA A 46 2.00 -21.68 0.42
C ALA A 46 3.33 -22.22 0.95
#